data_AF-A0A838WGR9-F1
#
_entry.id   AF-A0A838WGR9-F1
#
_cell.length_a   1.000
_cell.length_b   1.000
_cell.length_c   1.000
_cell.angle_alpha   90.00
_cell.angle_beta   90.00
_cell.angle_gamma   90.00
#
_symmetry.space_group_name_H-M   'P 1'
#
loop_
_entity.id
_entity.type
_entity.pdbx_description
1 polymer ?
#
loop_
_entity_poly.entity_id
_entity_poly.type
_entity_poly.pdbx_seq_one_letter_code
_entity_poly.pdbx_strand_id
1 'polypeptide(L)'
;MAKQSTRLPDYERIKEAPLAFDPVRKDRIDVHPLRGLIEHGPFSGQMSPALVPPTIRLAFITPEAYAAPLRDYLRCLNEVHAPPRGGSYFPDFPGFRSVFGVDLAIPQGKADPVVLLPLKNIQQALQGPDPERLFLAMVEGAIRQLTLRRAEFDIIVLYFPEFLDSVFTVRGEGYTFDLHDATKAITASTGIPAQIILDRSIGYKDRCSVLWSLAVALY
;
A
#
# COMPACT_ATOMS: atom_id res chain seq x y z
N MET A 1 -42.67 -32.63 -0.16
CA MET A 1 -41.60 -33.03 0.80
C MET A 1 -40.78 -31.80 1.13
N ALA A 2 -40.93 -31.25 2.34
CA ALA A 2 -40.19 -30.06 2.78
C ALA A 2 -38.84 -30.46 3.38
N LYS A 3 -37.76 -29.84 2.92
CA LYS A 3 -36.39 -30.07 3.39
C LYS A 3 -36.26 -29.48 4.80
N GLN A 4 -36.24 -30.33 5.83
CA GLN A 4 -35.92 -29.90 7.20
C GLN A 4 -34.49 -29.36 7.23
N SER A 5 -34.35 -28.07 7.55
CA SER A 5 -33.06 -27.43 7.79
C SER A 5 -32.56 -27.88 9.16
N THR A 6 -31.58 -28.78 9.18
CA THR A 6 -30.78 -29.10 10.38
C THR A 6 -29.95 -27.87 10.73
N ARG A 7 -30.48 -26.99 11.58
CA ARG A 7 -29.68 -25.95 12.26
C ARG A 7 -29.24 -26.52 13.60
N LEU A 8 -27.95 -26.41 13.89
CA LEU A 8 -27.39 -26.77 15.19
C LEU A 8 -28.13 -25.96 16.28
N PRO A 9 -28.52 -26.57 17.40
CA PRO A 9 -28.96 -25.80 18.57
C PRO A 9 -27.84 -24.83 18.94
N ASP A 10 -28.20 -23.58 19.28
CA ASP A 10 -27.29 -22.46 19.59
C ASP A 10 -26.54 -21.80 18.42
N TYR A 11 -26.96 -22.02 17.17
CA TYR A 11 -26.50 -21.21 16.03
C TYR A 11 -27.25 -19.86 15.96
N GLU A 12 -26.55 -18.75 16.22
CA GLU A 12 -27.03 -17.39 15.95
C GLU A 12 -26.22 -16.75 14.82
N ARG A 13 -26.93 -16.18 13.82
CA ARG A 13 -26.30 -15.41 12.73
C ARG A 13 -26.32 -13.93 13.09
N ILE A 14 -25.17 -13.41 13.51
CA ILE A 14 -24.98 -11.98 13.71
C ILE A 14 -25.00 -11.27 12.34
N LYS A 15 -25.76 -10.19 12.23
CA LYS A 15 -25.76 -9.34 11.02
C LYS A 15 -24.50 -8.49 11.01
N GLU A 16 -23.89 -8.33 9.84
CA GLU A 16 -22.78 -7.40 9.68
C GLU A 16 -23.25 -5.98 10.03
N ALA A 17 -22.48 -5.30 10.89
CA ALA A 17 -22.78 -3.94 11.31
C ALA A 17 -22.43 -2.96 10.19
N PRO A 18 -23.25 -1.93 9.96
CA PRO A 18 -22.94 -0.90 8.98
C PRO A 18 -21.74 -0.06 9.45
N LEU A 19 -20.91 0.36 8.49
CA LEU A 19 -19.80 1.28 8.68
C LEU A 19 -20.28 2.72 8.46
N ALA A 20 -19.76 3.67 9.23
CA ALA A 20 -20.08 5.09 9.09
C ALA A 20 -19.03 5.82 8.24
N PHE A 21 -19.49 6.71 7.38
CA PHE A 21 -18.66 7.50 6.47
C PHE A 21 -18.79 9.01 6.69
N ASP A 22 -19.51 9.42 7.73
CA ASP A 22 -19.68 10.83 8.10
C ASP A 22 -19.82 10.98 9.62
N PRO A 23 -19.15 11.97 10.25
CA PRO A 23 -19.19 12.17 11.69
C PRO A 23 -20.53 12.73 12.21
N VAL A 24 -21.32 13.38 11.35
CA VAL A 24 -22.55 14.09 11.72
C VAL A 24 -23.77 13.39 11.12
N ARG A 25 -23.71 13.02 9.85
CA ARG A 25 -24.80 12.39 9.12
C ARG A 25 -24.86 10.88 9.36
N LYS A 26 -25.78 10.48 10.23
CA LYS A 26 -26.01 9.06 10.58
C LYS A 26 -26.57 8.20 9.46
N ASP A 27 -27.04 8.80 8.37
CA ASP A 27 -27.57 8.12 7.20
C ASP A 27 -26.49 7.78 6.16
N ARG A 28 -25.26 8.27 6.33
CA ARG A 28 -24.12 7.93 5.47
C ARG A 28 -23.42 6.69 5.99
N ILE A 29 -24.07 5.55 5.76
CA ILE A 29 -23.63 4.26 6.23
C ILE A 29 -23.71 3.21 5.13
N ASP A 30 -22.78 2.26 5.13
CA ASP A 30 -22.82 1.09 4.25
C ASP A 30 -22.25 -0.13 4.96
N VAL A 31 -22.83 -1.31 4.73
CA VAL A 31 -22.29 -2.59 5.21
C VAL A 31 -21.02 -2.97 4.42
N HIS A 32 -20.94 -2.58 3.15
CA HIS A 32 -19.81 -2.85 2.30
C HIS A 32 -18.83 -1.66 2.30
N PRO A 33 -17.59 -1.83 2.79
CA PRO A 33 -16.64 -0.72 2.97
C PRO A 33 -16.34 0.03 1.67
N LEU A 34 -16.05 -0.69 0.58
CA LEU A 34 -15.68 -0.07 -0.69
C LEU A 34 -16.85 0.66 -1.38
N ARG A 35 -18.08 0.14 -1.25
CA ARG A 35 -19.28 0.82 -1.77
C ARG A 35 -19.56 2.10 -0.99
N GLY A 36 -19.46 2.04 0.34
CA GLY A 36 -19.57 3.23 1.19
C GLY A 36 -18.51 4.29 0.87
N LEU A 37 -17.26 3.88 0.60
CA LEU A 37 -16.22 4.80 0.13
C LEU A 37 -16.57 5.43 -1.23
N ILE A 38 -17.09 4.66 -2.19
CA ILE A 38 -17.52 5.20 -3.49
C ILE A 38 -18.66 6.21 -3.32
N GLU A 39 -19.65 5.88 -2.49
CA GLU A 39 -20.89 6.66 -2.38
C GLU A 39 -20.75 7.89 -1.47
N HIS A 40 -19.96 7.79 -0.41
CA HIS A 40 -19.89 8.80 0.65
C HIS A 40 -18.48 9.40 0.83
N GLY A 41 -17.46 8.79 0.23
CA GLY A 41 -16.07 9.13 0.48
C GLY A 41 -15.59 8.68 1.87
N PRO A 42 -14.34 9.01 2.22
CA PRO A 42 -13.77 8.67 3.52
C PRO A 42 -14.36 9.51 4.66
N PHE A 43 -14.51 8.89 5.83
CA PHE A 43 -15.02 9.54 7.04
C PHE A 43 -14.25 10.82 7.42
N SER A 44 -12.91 10.76 7.36
CA SER A 44 -12.05 11.91 7.67
C SER A 44 -12.22 13.06 6.67
N GLY A 45 -12.55 12.76 5.42
CA GLY A 45 -12.86 13.77 4.40
C GLY A 45 -14.10 14.60 4.72
N GLN A 46 -15.04 14.04 5.50
CA GLN A 46 -16.24 14.75 5.95
C GLN A 46 -16.04 15.53 7.26
N MET A 47 -14.93 15.32 7.98
CA MET A 47 -14.66 16.02 9.25
C MET A 47 -14.15 17.45 9.03
N SER A 48 -13.06 17.61 8.26
CA SER A 48 -12.48 18.93 7.98
C SER A 48 -11.45 18.85 6.85
N PRO A 49 -11.44 19.83 5.92
CA PRO A 49 -10.35 19.98 4.94
C PRO A 49 -8.96 20.18 5.57
N ALA A 50 -8.88 20.54 6.86
CA ALA A 50 -7.60 20.67 7.56
C ALA A 50 -6.99 19.33 8.01
N LEU A 51 -7.79 18.26 8.06
CA LEU A 51 -7.35 16.93 8.50
C LEU A 51 -6.81 16.08 7.36
N VAL A 52 -7.22 16.36 6.13
CA VAL A 52 -6.84 15.60 4.95
C VAL A 52 -6.27 16.59 3.92
N PRO A 53 -4.97 16.53 3.61
CA PRO A 53 -4.38 17.43 2.62
C PRO A 53 -5.02 17.18 1.25
N PRO A 54 -5.12 18.21 0.37
CA PRO A 54 -5.71 18.06 -0.96
C PRO A 54 -4.90 17.11 -1.87
N THR A 55 -3.65 16.83 -1.51
CA THR A 55 -2.75 15.95 -2.24
C THR A 55 -1.90 15.15 -1.26
N ILE A 56 -1.82 13.84 -1.48
CA ILE A 56 -0.88 12.95 -0.81
C ILE A 56 0.34 12.83 -1.72
N ARG A 57 1.51 13.22 -1.21
CA ARG A 57 2.77 13.27 -1.96
C ARG A 57 3.61 12.05 -1.66
N LEU A 58 4.00 11.33 -2.70
CA LEU A 58 4.78 10.11 -2.56
C LEU A 58 6.27 10.40 -2.73
N ALA A 59 7.09 9.63 -2.02
CA ALA A 59 8.52 9.51 -2.26
C ALA A 59 8.87 8.06 -2.60
N PHE A 60 9.91 7.81 -3.39
CA PHE A 60 10.27 6.46 -3.82
C PHE A 60 11.62 6.01 -3.27
N ILE A 61 11.70 4.74 -2.88
CA ILE A 61 12.95 3.99 -2.75
C ILE A 61 12.81 2.71 -3.58
N THR A 62 13.66 2.54 -4.60
CA THR A 62 13.59 1.39 -5.49
C THR A 62 14.92 1.16 -6.22
N PRO A 63 15.24 -0.07 -6.67
CA PRO A 63 16.35 -0.29 -7.58
C PRO A 63 16.22 0.57 -8.85
N GLU A 64 17.33 1.10 -9.37
CA GLU A 64 17.31 2.08 -10.45
C GLU A 64 16.57 1.63 -11.73
N ALA A 65 16.63 0.33 -12.06
CA ALA A 65 15.94 -0.25 -13.21
C ALA A 65 14.40 -0.35 -13.04
N TYR A 66 13.90 -0.17 -11.82
CA TYR A 66 12.51 -0.44 -11.43
C TYR A 66 11.70 0.82 -11.16
N ALA A 67 12.31 2.01 -11.28
CA ALA A 67 11.63 3.29 -11.08
C ALA A 67 10.50 3.56 -12.09
N ALA A 68 10.70 3.19 -13.36
CA ALA A 68 9.65 3.33 -14.37
C ALA A 68 8.49 2.35 -14.14
N PRO A 69 8.71 1.03 -14.00
CA PRO A 69 7.65 0.08 -13.62
C PRO A 69 6.85 0.49 -12.39
N LEU A 70 7.51 0.95 -11.32
CA LEU A 70 6.85 1.43 -10.11
C LEU A 70 5.95 2.63 -10.39
N ARG A 71 6.46 3.62 -11.13
CA ARG A 71 5.68 4.81 -11.50
C ARG A 71 4.46 4.44 -12.33
N ASP A 72 4.64 3.56 -13.30
CA ASP A 72 3.57 3.11 -14.19
C ASP A 72 2.48 2.39 -13.39
N TYR A 73 2.88 1.53 -12.46
CA TYR A 73 1.96 0.85 -11.56
C TYR A 73 1.19 1.83 -10.65
N LEU A 74 1.86 2.82 -10.07
CA LEU A 74 1.20 3.84 -9.25
C LEU A 74 0.26 4.74 -10.07
N ARG A 75 0.55 4.97 -11.36
CA ARG A 75 -0.35 5.73 -12.25
C ARG A 75 -1.70 5.04 -12.45
N CYS A 76 -1.75 3.72 -12.37
CA CYS A 76 -3.02 2.97 -12.41
C CYS A 76 -3.96 3.32 -11.24
N LEU A 77 -3.45 3.88 -10.13
CA LEU A 77 -4.32 4.40 -9.08
C LEU A 77 -5.18 5.57 -9.55
N ASN A 78 -4.83 6.25 -10.64
CA ASN A 78 -5.62 7.34 -11.24
C ASN A 78 -6.58 6.86 -12.34
N GLU A 79 -6.64 5.56 -12.60
CA GLU A 79 -7.43 4.96 -13.69
C GLU A 79 -8.59 4.13 -13.14
N VAL A 80 -9.59 3.90 -14.00
CA VAL A 80 -10.71 3.01 -13.68
C VAL A 80 -10.33 1.57 -13.97
N HIS A 81 -10.55 0.67 -13.00
CA HIS A 81 -10.29 -0.75 -13.14
C HIS A 81 -11.49 -1.58 -12.72
N ALA A 82 -11.92 -2.47 -13.61
CA ALA A 82 -12.95 -3.47 -13.31
C ALA A 82 -12.30 -4.79 -12.87
N PRO A 83 -12.93 -5.53 -11.95
CA PRO A 83 -12.46 -6.85 -11.57
C PRO A 83 -12.64 -7.88 -12.69
N PRO A 84 -11.91 -9.01 -12.64
CA PRO A 84 -12.14 -10.13 -13.55
C PRO A 84 -13.61 -10.61 -13.53
N ARG A 85 -14.14 -11.03 -14.68
CA ARG A 85 -15.52 -11.54 -14.80
C ARG A 85 -15.74 -12.72 -13.84
N GLY A 86 -16.69 -12.59 -12.91
CA GLY A 86 -17.08 -13.69 -12.01
C GLY A 86 -17.35 -13.35 -10.54
N GLY A 87 -17.80 -12.13 -10.22
CA GLY A 87 -18.30 -11.81 -8.88
C GLY A 87 -17.21 -11.66 -7.82
N SER A 88 -16.23 -10.77 -8.04
CA SER A 88 -15.36 -10.35 -6.95
C SER A 88 -16.16 -9.61 -5.88
N TYR A 89 -15.75 -9.75 -4.63
CA TYR A 89 -16.14 -8.88 -3.52
C TYR A 89 -15.88 -7.39 -3.83
N PHE A 90 -14.91 -7.10 -4.69
CA PHE A 90 -14.52 -5.74 -5.05
C PHE A 90 -15.46 -5.15 -6.11
N PRO A 91 -16.05 -3.96 -5.88
CA PRO A 91 -16.65 -3.17 -6.95
C PRO A 91 -15.56 -2.62 -7.88
N ASP A 92 -15.94 -2.07 -9.03
CA ASP A 92 -15.04 -1.32 -9.91
C ASP A 92 -14.29 -0.26 -9.10
N PHE A 93 -12.97 -0.19 -9.28
CA PHE A 93 -12.15 0.87 -8.71
C PHE A 93 -12.25 2.10 -9.62
N PRO A 94 -12.81 3.23 -9.17
CA PRO A 94 -13.06 4.40 -10.03
C PRO A 94 -11.85 5.36 -10.13
N GLY A 95 -10.74 5.04 -9.46
CA GLY A 95 -9.57 5.91 -9.34
C GLY A 95 -9.50 6.64 -7.99
N PHE A 96 -8.29 6.91 -7.52
CA PHE A 96 -7.98 7.37 -6.17
C PHE A 96 -8.70 8.68 -5.82
N ARG A 97 -8.59 9.68 -6.69
CA ARG A 97 -9.26 10.98 -6.51
C ARG A 97 -10.78 10.83 -6.45
N SER A 98 -11.36 9.93 -7.25
CA SER A 98 -12.80 9.70 -7.24
C SER A 98 -13.29 9.09 -5.93
N VAL A 99 -12.47 8.26 -5.28
CA VAL A 99 -12.81 7.62 -3.99
C VAL A 99 -12.55 8.56 -2.82
N PHE A 100 -11.38 9.18 -2.78
CA PHE A 100 -10.89 9.87 -1.58
C PHE A 100 -11.00 11.40 -1.64
N GLY A 101 -11.33 11.96 -2.81
CA GLY A 101 -11.43 13.41 -3.00
C GLY A 101 -10.08 14.14 -2.99
N VAL A 102 -8.97 13.41 -2.99
CA VAL A 102 -7.60 13.94 -2.92
C VAL A 102 -6.73 13.42 -4.07
N ASP A 103 -5.74 14.21 -4.47
CA ASP A 103 -4.81 13.85 -5.53
C ASP A 103 -3.64 13.01 -5.01
N LEU A 104 -3.04 12.19 -5.88
CA LEU A 104 -1.76 11.52 -5.63
C LEU A 104 -0.65 12.20 -6.43
N ALA A 105 0.30 12.83 -5.75
CA ALA A 105 1.52 13.33 -6.38
C ALA A 105 2.57 12.23 -6.46
N ILE A 106 2.68 11.64 -7.65
CA ILE A 106 3.61 10.55 -7.98
C ILE A 106 4.92 11.17 -8.52
N PRO A 107 6.10 10.86 -7.94
CA PRO A 107 7.39 11.28 -8.46
C PRO A 107 7.63 10.97 -9.95
N GLN A 108 7.99 12.00 -10.71
CA GLN A 108 8.23 11.96 -12.16
C GLN A 108 9.71 11.79 -12.51
N GLY A 109 10.63 12.32 -11.71
CA GLY A 109 12.05 12.30 -12.03
C GLY A 109 12.99 12.44 -10.83
N LYS A 110 14.28 12.68 -11.10
CA LYS A 110 15.32 12.80 -10.07
C LYS A 110 15.18 14.06 -9.20
N ALA A 111 14.47 15.07 -9.70
CA ALA A 111 14.18 16.28 -8.94
C ALA A 111 13.15 16.03 -7.82
N ASP A 112 12.32 15.00 -7.94
CA ASP A 112 11.35 14.59 -6.94
C ASP A 112 12.02 13.78 -5.81
N PRO A 113 11.36 13.53 -4.67
CA PRO A 113 11.91 12.74 -3.56
C PRO A 113 12.02 11.25 -3.94
N VAL A 114 13.07 10.93 -4.70
CA VAL A 114 13.36 9.58 -5.21
C VAL A 114 14.80 9.21 -4.87
N VAL A 115 14.97 8.05 -4.24
CA VAL A 115 16.27 7.41 -4.04
C VAL A 115 16.32 6.14 -4.87
N LEU A 116 17.22 6.14 -5.86
CA LEU A 116 17.47 4.99 -6.72
C LEU A 116 18.64 4.19 -6.15
N LEU A 117 18.39 2.93 -5.80
CA LEU A 117 19.42 2.01 -5.34
C LEU A 117 20.20 1.49 -6.57
N PRO A 118 21.52 1.75 -6.70
CA PRO A 118 22.29 1.26 -7.84
C PRO A 118 22.34 -0.26 -7.84
N LEU A 119 22.08 -0.90 -8.98
CA LEU A 119 22.02 -2.37 -9.07
C LEU A 119 23.35 -3.01 -8.68
N LYS A 120 24.48 -2.39 -9.04
CA LYS A 120 25.82 -2.84 -8.66
C LYS A 120 26.00 -2.92 -7.14
N ASN A 121 25.50 -1.91 -6.42
CA ASN A 121 25.63 -1.87 -4.96
C ASN A 121 24.74 -2.94 -4.32
N ILE A 122 23.54 -3.14 -4.86
CA ILE A 122 22.65 -4.23 -4.41
C ILE A 122 23.33 -5.57 -4.61
N GLN A 123 23.85 -5.85 -5.81
CA GLN A 123 24.55 -7.10 -6.11
C GLN A 123 25.74 -7.34 -5.19
N GLN A 124 26.51 -6.29 -4.89
CA GLN A 124 27.62 -6.37 -3.93
C GLN A 124 27.13 -6.71 -2.52
N ALA A 125 26.03 -6.11 -2.06
CA ALA A 125 25.42 -6.46 -0.78
C ALA A 125 24.95 -7.92 -0.75
N LEU A 126 24.29 -8.37 -1.83
CA LEU A 126 23.77 -9.75 -1.94
C LEU A 126 24.86 -10.83 -1.94
N GLN A 127 26.10 -10.48 -2.33
CA GLN A 127 27.26 -11.39 -2.32
C GLN A 127 28.08 -11.31 -1.03
N GLY A 128 27.71 -10.42 -0.09
CA GLY A 128 28.42 -10.24 1.16
C GLY A 128 28.14 -11.34 2.19
N PRO A 129 28.82 -11.30 3.35
CA PRO A 129 28.69 -12.32 4.39
C PRO A 129 27.31 -12.35 5.07
N ASP A 130 26.67 -11.19 5.24
CA ASP A 130 25.31 -11.04 5.79
C ASP A 130 24.43 -10.23 4.80
N PRO A 131 23.98 -10.83 3.68
CA PRO A 131 23.28 -10.14 2.59
C PRO A 131 22.08 -9.30 3.03
N GLU A 132 21.25 -9.84 3.92
CA GLU A 132 20.03 -9.21 4.40
C GLU A 132 20.31 -7.98 5.27
N ARG A 133 21.38 -8.01 6.07
CA ARG A 133 21.81 -6.86 6.89
C ARG A 133 22.44 -5.77 6.03
N LEU A 134 23.27 -6.16 5.06
CA LEU A 134 23.90 -5.21 4.14
C LEU A 134 22.85 -4.50 3.27
N PHE A 135 21.87 -5.25 2.77
CA PHE A 135 20.76 -4.68 2.02
C PHE A 135 19.87 -3.79 2.90
N LEU A 136 19.55 -4.21 4.13
CA LEU A 136 18.80 -3.38 5.07
C LEU A 136 19.53 -2.05 5.38
N ALA A 137 20.86 -2.08 5.56
CA ALA A 137 21.65 -0.87 5.78
C ALA A 137 21.59 0.10 4.57
N MET A 138 21.51 -0.44 3.35
CA MET A 138 21.27 0.38 2.15
C MET A 138 19.88 1.02 2.17
N VAL A 139 18.84 0.25 2.53
CA VAL A 139 17.46 0.76 2.66
C VAL A 139 17.38 1.85 3.75
N GLU A 140 18.00 1.61 4.90
CA GLU A 140 18.08 2.58 6.00
C GLU A 140 18.79 3.88 5.55
N GLY A 141 19.88 3.76 4.81
CA GLY A 141 20.58 4.88 4.20
C GLY A 141 19.69 5.68 3.25
N ALA A 142 18.90 5.00 2.41
CA ALA A 142 17.95 5.64 1.50
C ALA A 142 16.81 6.35 2.25
N ILE A 143 16.27 5.75 3.31
CA ILE A 143 15.26 6.39 4.17
C ILE A 143 15.84 7.66 4.81
N ARG A 144 17.06 7.60 5.36
CA ARG A 144 17.74 8.76 5.94
C ARG A 144 17.93 9.89 4.92
N GLN A 145 18.27 9.58 3.67
CA GLN A 145 18.36 10.58 2.60
C GLN A 145 17.02 11.27 2.35
N LEU A 146 15.91 10.52 2.32
CA LEU A 146 14.58 11.09 2.17
C LEU A 146 14.16 11.91 3.39
N THR A 147 14.57 11.56 4.61
CA THR A 147 14.28 12.37 5.81
C THR A 147 14.79 13.81 5.70
N LEU A 148 15.89 14.05 4.95
CA LEU A 148 16.38 15.41 4.68
C LEU A 148 15.42 16.25 3.83
N ARG A 149 14.52 15.58 3.09
CA ARG A 149 13.49 16.16 2.21
C ARG A 149 12.07 15.96 2.77
N ARG A 150 11.94 15.78 4.09
CA ARG A 150 10.68 15.41 4.76
C ARG A 150 9.50 16.32 4.45
N ALA A 151 9.75 17.59 4.14
CA ALA A 151 8.71 18.55 3.80
C ALA A 151 8.11 18.36 2.40
N GLU A 152 8.74 17.56 1.53
CA GLU A 152 8.37 17.40 0.12
C GLU A 152 7.41 16.22 -0.13
N PHE A 153 7.27 15.30 0.83
CA PHE A 153 6.43 14.12 0.71
C PHE A 153 5.71 13.78 2.02
N ASP A 154 4.70 12.92 1.91
CA ASP A 154 3.88 12.44 3.01
C ASP A 154 4.09 10.94 3.28
N ILE A 155 4.32 10.13 2.23
CA ILE A 155 4.49 8.67 2.33
C ILE A 155 5.69 8.21 1.50
N ILE A 156 6.50 7.29 2.05
CA ILE A 156 7.54 6.58 1.28
C ILE A 156 6.94 5.30 0.67
N VAL A 157 7.04 5.15 -0.64
CA VAL A 157 6.79 3.89 -1.33
C VAL A 157 8.11 3.18 -1.58
N LEU A 158 8.27 2.01 -0.99
CA LEU A 158 9.41 1.12 -1.23
C LEU A 158 8.99 0.02 -2.18
N TYR A 159 9.78 -0.24 -3.22
CA TYR A 159 9.53 -1.34 -4.14
C TYR A 159 10.68 -2.32 -4.13
N PHE A 160 10.39 -3.55 -3.72
CA PHE A 160 11.32 -4.66 -3.70
C PHE A 160 10.93 -5.68 -4.78
N PRO A 161 11.67 -5.76 -5.90
CA PRO A 161 11.46 -6.75 -6.94
C PRO A 161 11.85 -8.17 -6.52
N GLU A 162 11.37 -9.17 -7.26
CA GLU A 162 11.48 -10.60 -6.96
C GLU A 162 12.93 -11.09 -6.81
N PHE A 163 13.90 -10.47 -7.50
CA PHE A 163 15.31 -10.86 -7.35
C PHE A 163 15.87 -10.58 -5.95
N LEU A 164 15.17 -9.80 -5.11
CA LEU A 164 15.50 -9.55 -3.70
C LEU A 164 14.87 -10.57 -2.74
N ASP A 165 14.12 -11.55 -3.23
CA ASP A 165 13.43 -12.53 -2.37
C ASP A 165 14.41 -13.30 -1.45
N SER A 166 15.65 -13.51 -1.89
CA SER A 166 16.70 -14.16 -1.10
C SER A 166 17.07 -13.43 0.19
N VAL A 167 16.80 -12.12 0.27
CA VAL A 167 17.03 -11.27 1.45
C VAL A 167 15.73 -10.79 2.08
N PHE A 168 14.57 -11.21 1.56
CA PHE A 168 13.27 -10.75 2.04
C PHE A 168 12.88 -11.44 3.34
N THR A 169 13.08 -12.76 3.41
CA THR A 169 12.90 -13.54 4.64
C THR A 169 14.05 -14.54 4.77
N VAL A 170 14.85 -14.40 5.83
CA VAL A 170 16.00 -15.27 6.09
C VAL A 170 15.79 -16.01 7.41
N ARG A 171 16.01 -17.31 7.41
CA ARG A 171 15.94 -18.16 8.61
C ARG A 171 17.30 -18.79 8.86
N GLY A 172 17.94 -18.40 9.95
CA GLY A 172 19.22 -18.95 10.39
C GLY A 172 19.09 -19.72 11.70
N GLU A 173 20.22 -20.20 12.22
CA GLU A 173 20.25 -20.84 13.53
C GLU A 173 19.93 -19.83 14.63
N GLY A 174 18.74 -19.95 15.22
CA GLY A 174 18.31 -19.11 16.33
C GLY A 174 17.81 -17.70 15.96
N TYR A 175 17.74 -17.35 14.68
CA TYR A 175 17.16 -16.06 14.26
C TYR A 175 16.27 -16.17 13.02
N THR A 176 15.26 -15.32 12.96
CA THR A 176 14.45 -15.08 11.77
C THR A 176 14.53 -13.61 11.45
N PHE A 177 14.80 -13.31 10.19
CA PHE A 177 14.82 -11.96 9.65
C PHE A 177 13.70 -11.80 8.63
N ASP A 178 13.03 -10.66 8.69
CA ASP A 178 12.04 -10.24 7.71
C ASP A 178 12.31 -8.78 7.32
N LEU A 179 12.58 -8.57 6.03
CA LEU A 179 12.92 -7.26 5.47
C LEU A 179 11.75 -6.29 5.57
N HIS A 180 10.51 -6.77 5.44
CA HIS A 180 9.33 -5.93 5.56
C HIS A 180 9.23 -5.38 6.99
N ASP A 181 9.35 -6.24 8.00
CA ASP A 181 9.25 -5.82 9.40
C ASP A 181 10.40 -4.91 9.81
N ALA A 182 11.63 -5.23 9.38
CA ALA A 182 12.81 -4.41 9.64
C ALA A 182 12.67 -3.03 8.98
N THR A 183 12.22 -2.97 7.72
CA THR A 183 11.96 -1.71 7.01
C THR A 183 10.87 -0.90 7.72
N LYS A 184 9.77 -1.54 8.12
CA LYS A 184 8.66 -0.88 8.84
C LYS A 184 9.13 -0.31 10.18
N ALA A 185 9.99 -1.02 10.91
CA ALA A 185 10.57 -0.54 12.16
C ALA A 185 11.43 0.72 11.96
N ILE A 186 12.24 0.78 10.89
CA ILE A 186 13.03 1.97 10.53
C ILE A 186 12.10 3.13 10.19
N THR A 187 11.08 2.93 9.35
CA THR A 187 10.18 4.02 8.96
C THR A 187 9.36 4.52 10.15
N ALA A 188 8.95 3.63 11.06
CA ALA A 188 8.24 3.98 12.28
C ALA A 188 9.10 4.86 13.21
N SER A 189 10.40 4.57 13.37
CA SER A 189 11.30 5.39 14.21
C SER A 189 11.52 6.80 13.65
N THR A 190 11.33 6.99 12.33
CA THR A 190 11.39 8.30 11.67
C THR A 190 10.05 9.04 11.62
N GLY A 191 8.95 8.41 12.06
CA GLY A 191 7.61 9.00 11.96
C GLY A 191 7.13 9.20 10.53
N ILE A 192 7.63 8.38 9.60
CA ILE A 192 7.29 8.46 8.18
C ILE A 192 6.41 7.24 7.82
N PRO A 193 5.16 7.45 7.38
CA PRO A 193 4.36 6.38 6.80
C PRO A 193 5.07 5.77 5.58
N ALA A 194 5.04 4.45 5.49
CA ALA A 194 5.67 3.75 4.39
C ALA A 194 4.80 2.62 3.85
N GLN A 195 4.77 2.47 2.53
CA GLN A 195 4.09 1.38 1.83
C GLN A 195 5.10 0.57 1.04
N ILE A 196 5.12 -0.75 1.27
CA ILE A 196 5.98 -1.67 0.54
C ILE A 196 5.17 -2.30 -0.60
N ILE A 197 5.74 -2.31 -1.79
CA ILE A 197 5.20 -2.93 -3.00
C ILE A 197 6.16 -4.01 -3.45
N LEU A 198 5.62 -5.12 -3.93
CA LEU A 198 6.37 -6.32 -4.34
C LEU A 198 5.91 -6.74 -5.73
N ASP A 199 6.77 -7.45 -6.47
CA ASP A 199 6.47 -7.86 -7.84
C ASP A 199 5.18 -8.67 -7.95
N ARG A 200 4.92 -9.54 -6.98
CA ARG A 200 3.67 -10.31 -6.87
C ARG A 200 2.41 -9.44 -6.85
N SER A 201 2.48 -8.22 -6.32
CA SER A 201 1.37 -7.26 -6.32
C SER A 201 1.19 -6.62 -7.70
N ILE A 202 2.31 -6.32 -8.39
CA ILE A 202 2.30 -5.75 -9.73
C ILE A 202 1.90 -6.80 -10.78
N GLY A 203 2.20 -8.08 -10.58
CA GLY A 203 1.83 -9.16 -11.50
C GLY A 203 0.46 -9.79 -11.23
N TYR A 204 -0.26 -9.37 -10.19
CA TYR A 204 -1.47 -10.06 -9.75
C TYR A 204 -2.61 -9.98 -10.78
N LYS A 205 -3.28 -11.12 -11.00
CA LYS A 205 -4.32 -11.26 -12.04
C LYS A 205 -5.51 -10.33 -11.82
N ASP A 206 -5.95 -10.19 -10.58
CA ASP A 206 -7.02 -9.26 -10.24
C ASP A 206 -6.43 -7.89 -9.85
N ARG A 207 -6.16 -7.09 -10.87
CA ARG A 207 -5.61 -5.74 -10.69
C ARG A 207 -6.52 -4.86 -9.83
N CYS A 208 -7.84 -5.00 -9.98
CA CYS A 208 -8.82 -4.16 -9.30
C CYS A 208 -8.73 -4.33 -7.78
N SER A 209 -8.67 -5.56 -7.27
CA SER A 209 -8.55 -5.79 -5.83
C SER A 209 -7.23 -5.26 -5.25
N VAL A 210 -6.12 -5.45 -5.96
CA VAL A 210 -4.81 -4.94 -5.48
C VAL A 210 -4.77 -3.42 -5.48
N LEU A 211 -5.33 -2.76 -6.49
CA LEU A 211 -5.41 -1.30 -6.52
C LEU A 211 -6.33 -0.77 -5.41
N TRP A 212 -7.46 -1.43 -5.13
CA TRP A 212 -8.28 -1.10 -3.97
C TRP A 212 -7.50 -1.19 -2.67
N SER A 213 -6.80 -2.30 -2.43
CA SER A 213 -6.00 -2.48 -1.21
C SER A 213 -4.89 -1.45 -1.09
N LEU A 214 -4.19 -1.14 -2.19
CA LEU A 214 -3.15 -0.13 -2.20
C LEU A 214 -3.71 1.28 -1.97
N ALA A 215 -4.83 1.61 -2.59
CA ALA A 215 -5.47 2.91 -2.47
C ALA A 215 -5.94 3.16 -1.03
N VAL A 216 -6.55 2.17 -0.38
CA VAL A 216 -6.95 2.26 1.04
C VAL A 216 -5.73 2.35 1.95
N ALA A 217 -4.61 1.69 1.63
CA ALA A 217 -3.40 1.75 2.45
C ALA A 217 -2.63 3.09 2.32
N LEU A 218 -2.78 3.78 1.19
CA LEU A 218 -2.15 5.08 0.94
C LEU A 218 -2.95 6.26 1.51
N TYR A 219 -4.26 6.11 1.69
CA TYR A 219 -5.13 7.13 2.29
C TYR A 219 -5.12 7.03 3.83
#